data_AF-A0A7X9DEI5-F1
#
_entry.id   AF-A0A7X9DEI5-F1
#
_cell.length_a   1.000
_cell.length_b   1.000
_cell.length_c   1.000
_cell.angle_alpha   90.00
_cell.angle_beta   90.00
_cell.angle_gamma   90.00
#
_symmetry.space_group_name_H-M   'P 1'
#
loop_
_entity.id
_entity.type
_entity.pdbx_description
1 polymer ?
#
loop_
_entity_poly.entity_id
_entity_poly.type
_entity_poly.pdbx_seq_one_letter_code
_entity_poly.pdbx_strand_id
1 'polypeptide(L)'
;PMAYIVTGDAYFLKGDYDKARDNYTKALLLNRELQVVAANRLESISRIKTLSINVAKVSDFILEPTMTREKLAYLMYEIFELQKYIAAAKPLDANFIDLEKSQYKNAIVSLRGKGFFSYIQGSVFEPFMVVSRGEMAKIVEDFLVLSRNNEGLRSKFKNESPSFFNDIKSDNEYYNAMRLAVDMGIMSASLSQDAYPDESVTGLQAIMIIQKLVK
;
A
#
# COMPACT_ATOMS: atom_id res chain seq x y z
N PRO A 1 -20.66 19.53 -11.95
CA PRO A 1 -19.98 19.11 -10.68
C PRO A 1 -18.81 18.14 -10.92
N MET A 2 -19.01 17.02 -11.63
CA MET A 2 -17.93 16.04 -11.91
C MET A 2 -16.77 16.61 -12.75
N ALA A 3 -17.06 17.55 -13.66
CA ALA A 3 -16.04 18.24 -14.44
C ALA A 3 -14.96 18.93 -13.58
N TYR A 4 -15.33 19.39 -12.37
CA TYR A 4 -14.36 19.95 -11.43
C TYR A 4 -13.42 18.89 -10.85
N ILE A 5 -13.89 17.67 -10.58
CA ILE A 5 -13.01 16.55 -10.18
C ILE A 5 -12.01 16.25 -11.29
N VAL A 6 -12.50 16.06 -12.52
CA VAL A 6 -11.64 15.72 -13.67
C VAL A 6 -10.61 16.82 -13.95
N THR A 7 -11.04 18.09 -13.89
CA THR A 7 -10.13 19.24 -14.07
C THR A 7 -9.11 19.31 -12.94
N GLY A 8 -9.53 19.04 -11.70
CA GLY A 8 -8.65 18.97 -10.55
C GLY A 8 -7.60 17.87 -10.69
N ASP A 9 -8.01 16.66 -11.08
CA ASP A 9 -7.13 15.51 -11.34
C ASP A 9 -6.12 15.85 -12.46
N ALA A 10 -6.56 16.52 -13.53
CA ALA A 10 -5.67 16.96 -14.60
C ALA A 10 -4.62 17.99 -14.12
N TYR A 11 -4.99 18.93 -13.24
CA TYR A 11 -4.03 19.85 -12.63
C TYR A 11 -3.11 19.15 -11.64
N PHE A 12 -3.62 18.19 -10.87
CA PHE A 12 -2.83 17.38 -9.95
C PHE A 12 -1.71 16.63 -10.67
N LEU A 13 -2.03 15.96 -11.79
CA LEU A 13 -1.04 15.25 -12.61
C LEU A 13 0.01 16.19 -13.22
N LYS A 14 -0.34 17.45 -13.48
CA LYS A 14 0.61 18.49 -13.93
C LYS A 14 1.45 19.09 -12.80
N GLY A 15 1.21 18.70 -11.54
CA GLY A 15 1.86 19.28 -10.37
C GLY A 15 1.34 20.65 -9.94
N ASP A 16 0.25 21.15 -10.54
CA ASP A 16 -0.40 22.41 -10.18
C ASP A 16 -1.42 22.18 -9.05
N TYR A 17 -0.91 21.92 -7.85
CA TYR A 17 -1.74 21.52 -6.70
C TYR A 17 -2.66 22.63 -6.19
N ASP A 18 -2.35 23.90 -6.45
CA ASP A 18 -3.21 25.01 -6.07
C ASP A 18 -4.46 25.05 -6.96
N LYS A 19 -4.30 24.96 -8.29
CA LYS A 19 -5.48 24.83 -9.17
C LYS A 19 -6.23 23.53 -8.95
N ALA A 20 -5.54 22.43 -8.64
CA ALA A 20 -6.22 21.19 -8.27
C ALA A 20 -7.12 21.39 -7.04
N ARG A 21 -6.58 22.00 -5.98
CA ARG A 21 -7.30 22.32 -4.74
C ARG A 21 -8.53 23.20 -4.98
N ASP A 22 -8.40 24.24 -5.81
CA ASP A 22 -9.51 25.13 -6.15
C ASP A 22 -10.65 24.36 -6.82
N ASN A 23 -10.32 23.47 -7.75
CA ASN A 23 -11.31 22.65 -8.44
C ASN A 23 -11.98 21.64 -7.50
N TYR A 24 -11.22 20.94 -6.65
CA TYR A 24 -11.80 20.02 -5.68
C TYR A 24 -12.69 20.74 -4.66
N THR A 25 -12.31 21.93 -4.20
CA THR A 25 -13.13 22.76 -3.32
C THR A 25 -14.46 23.14 -3.99
N LYS A 26 -14.44 23.52 -5.27
CA LYS A 26 -15.66 23.78 -6.04
C LYS A 26 -16.54 22.53 -6.16
N ALA A 27 -15.96 21.36 -6.41
CA ALA A 27 -16.71 20.10 -6.47
C ALA A 27 -17.40 19.78 -5.14
N LEU A 28 -16.68 19.96 -4.02
CA LEU A 28 -17.17 19.73 -2.65
C LEU A 28 -18.39 20.59 -2.30
N LEU A 29 -18.40 21.86 -2.74
CA LEU A 29 -19.48 22.82 -2.48
C LEU A 29 -20.73 22.58 -3.34
N LEU A 30 -20.59 21.95 -4.52
CA LEU A 30 -21.66 21.87 -5.52
C LEU A 30 -22.46 20.57 -5.51
N ASN A 31 -21.87 19.44 -5.10
CA ASN A 31 -22.59 18.17 -5.09
C ASN A 31 -22.20 17.31 -3.88
N ARG A 32 -23.21 16.94 -3.08
CA ARG A 32 -23.07 16.06 -1.92
C ARG A 32 -22.49 14.69 -2.28
N GLU A 33 -22.84 14.14 -3.44
CA GLU A 33 -22.33 12.84 -3.91
C GLU A 33 -20.83 12.87 -4.21
N LEU A 34 -20.29 14.04 -4.55
CA LEU A 34 -18.86 14.21 -4.83
C LEU A 34 -18.05 14.54 -3.58
N GLN A 35 -18.69 14.70 -2.41
CA GLN A 35 -17.98 15.15 -1.21
C GLN A 35 -16.89 14.19 -0.77
N VAL A 36 -17.16 12.87 -0.82
CA VAL A 36 -16.17 11.86 -0.43
C VAL A 36 -14.96 11.91 -1.35
N VAL A 37 -15.17 11.93 -2.67
CA VAL A 37 -14.08 11.98 -3.65
C VAL A 37 -13.29 13.29 -3.50
N ALA A 38 -13.97 14.43 -3.45
CA ALA A 38 -13.33 15.74 -3.29
C ALA A 38 -12.52 15.83 -1.98
N ALA A 39 -13.06 15.34 -0.87
CA ALA A 39 -12.38 15.30 0.42
C ALA A 39 -11.11 14.43 0.35
N ASN A 40 -11.19 13.23 -0.22
CA ASN A 40 -10.03 12.34 -0.40
C ASN A 40 -8.94 12.98 -1.26
N ARG A 41 -9.32 13.73 -2.32
CA ARG A 41 -8.38 14.48 -3.17
C ARG A 41 -7.69 15.62 -2.41
N LEU A 42 -8.45 16.38 -1.63
CA LEU A 42 -7.92 17.46 -0.78
C LEU A 42 -6.99 16.91 0.30
N GLU A 43 -7.35 15.80 0.93
CA GLU A 43 -6.48 15.09 1.86
C GLU A 43 -5.18 14.66 1.17
N SER A 44 -5.28 14.13 -0.05
CA SER A 44 -4.10 13.73 -0.82
C SER A 44 -3.14 14.90 -1.03
N ILE A 45 -3.66 16.06 -1.47
CA ILE A 45 -2.87 17.32 -1.58
C ILE A 45 -2.25 17.73 -0.24
N SER A 46 -2.95 17.53 0.89
CA SER A 46 -2.38 17.90 2.20
C SER A 46 -1.19 17.01 2.60
N ARG A 47 -1.16 15.77 2.10
CA ARG A 47 -0.21 14.73 2.48
C ARG A 47 0.96 14.58 1.52
N ILE A 48 0.87 15.00 0.25
CA ILE A 48 2.00 14.89 -0.70
C ILE A 48 3.29 15.56 -0.21
N LYS A 49 3.19 16.64 0.57
CA LYS A 49 4.36 17.32 1.18
C LYS A 49 5.13 16.45 2.18
N THR A 50 4.53 15.36 2.65
CA THR A 50 5.16 14.39 3.56
C THR A 50 5.91 13.28 2.81
N LEU A 51 5.76 13.23 1.48
CA LEU A 51 6.48 12.31 0.63
C LEU A 51 7.93 12.79 0.47
N SER A 52 8.88 11.90 0.71
CA SER A 52 10.30 12.10 0.43
C SER A 52 10.68 11.71 -1.00
N ILE A 53 9.77 11.06 -1.74
CA ILE A 53 9.95 10.74 -3.15
C ILE A 53 9.51 11.91 -4.05
N ASN A 54 10.10 11.99 -5.25
CA ASN A 54 9.60 12.90 -6.28
C ASN A 54 8.15 12.53 -6.64
N VAL A 55 7.21 13.41 -6.28
CA VAL A 55 5.77 13.22 -6.46
C VAL A 55 5.41 12.96 -7.92
N ALA A 56 6.13 13.53 -8.89
CA ALA A 56 5.88 13.31 -10.31
C ALA A 56 6.10 11.84 -10.74
N LYS A 57 6.89 11.05 -10.00
CA LYS A 57 7.08 9.61 -10.29
C LYS A 57 5.89 8.75 -9.84
N VAL A 58 5.06 9.28 -8.95
CA VAL A 58 3.98 8.53 -8.30
C VAL A 58 2.61 9.19 -8.46
N SER A 59 2.51 10.28 -9.22
CA SER A 59 1.29 11.07 -9.40
C SER A 59 0.11 10.23 -9.87
N ASP A 60 0.37 9.29 -10.77
CA ASP A 60 -0.64 8.41 -11.36
C ASP A 60 -1.24 7.44 -10.34
N PHE A 61 -0.53 7.18 -9.23
CA PHE A 61 -0.97 6.27 -8.18
C PHE A 61 -1.59 7.00 -7.00
N ILE A 62 -1.21 8.24 -6.71
CA ILE A 62 -1.65 8.94 -5.49
C ILE A 62 -3.19 9.06 -5.43
N LEU A 63 -3.82 9.29 -6.58
CA LEU A 63 -5.26 9.50 -6.68
C LEU A 63 -6.07 8.19 -6.84
N GLU A 64 -5.41 7.03 -6.87
CA GLU A 64 -6.10 5.75 -7.02
C GLU A 64 -6.88 5.40 -5.74
N PRO A 65 -8.20 5.20 -5.82
CA PRO A 65 -9.02 4.87 -4.66
C PRO A 65 -8.66 3.50 -4.09
N THR A 66 -8.17 2.58 -4.92
CA THR A 66 -7.70 1.26 -4.52
C THR A 66 -6.41 0.93 -5.26
N MET A 67 -5.50 0.23 -4.57
CA MET A 67 -4.27 -0.27 -5.13
C MET A 67 -4.42 -1.74 -5.53
N THR A 68 -3.99 -2.11 -6.74
CA THR A 68 -3.94 -3.52 -7.17
C THR A 68 -2.57 -4.14 -6.86
N ARG A 69 -2.51 -5.47 -6.73
CA ARG A 69 -1.26 -6.20 -6.47
C ARG A 69 -0.16 -5.87 -7.49
N GLU A 70 -0.50 -5.75 -8.78
CA GLU A 70 0.48 -5.43 -9.83
C GLU A 70 1.03 -3.99 -9.71
N LYS A 71 0.17 -3.01 -9.43
CA LYS A 71 0.58 -1.61 -9.29
C LYS A 71 1.44 -1.44 -8.04
N LEU A 72 1.10 -2.17 -6.98
CA LEU A 72 1.91 -2.24 -5.76
C LEU A 72 3.29 -2.86 -6.02
N ALA A 73 3.35 -3.96 -6.76
CA ALA A 73 4.61 -4.58 -7.15
C ALA A 73 5.50 -3.63 -7.96
N TYR A 74 4.92 -2.88 -8.91
CA TYR A 74 5.62 -1.85 -9.66
C TYR A 74 6.19 -0.76 -8.74
N LEU A 75 5.37 -0.20 -7.83
CA LEU A 75 5.83 0.79 -6.87
C LEU A 75 7.00 0.26 -6.02
N MET A 76 6.88 -0.95 -5.49
CA MET A 76 7.91 -1.57 -4.65
C MET A 76 9.22 -1.79 -5.40
N TYR A 77 9.16 -2.27 -6.64
CA TYR A 77 10.35 -2.71 -7.38
C TYR A 77 11.02 -1.61 -8.20
N GLU A 78 10.24 -0.87 -8.99
CA GLU A 78 10.77 0.12 -9.96
C GLU A 78 10.93 1.50 -9.31
N ILE A 79 10.02 1.88 -8.42
CA ILE A 79 9.97 3.23 -7.86
C ILE A 79 10.74 3.34 -6.54
N PHE A 80 10.49 2.43 -5.61
CA PHE A 80 11.12 2.41 -4.29
C PHE A 80 12.30 1.44 -4.17
N GLU A 81 12.48 0.56 -5.15
CA GLU A 81 13.62 -0.36 -5.24
C GLU A 81 13.87 -1.17 -3.95
N LEU A 82 12.80 -1.69 -3.32
CA LEU A 82 12.87 -2.39 -2.03
C LEU A 82 13.91 -3.52 -1.99
N GLN A 83 14.16 -4.17 -3.13
CA GLN A 83 15.17 -5.21 -3.30
C GLN A 83 16.60 -4.76 -2.95
N LYS A 84 16.89 -3.46 -2.94
CA LYS A 84 18.21 -2.92 -2.56
C LYS A 84 18.40 -2.84 -1.04
N TYR A 85 17.31 -2.91 -0.28
CA TYR A 85 17.30 -2.72 1.18
C TYR A 85 17.17 -4.03 1.95
N ILE A 86 17.13 -5.18 1.26
CA ILE A 86 17.11 -6.48 1.92
C ILE A 86 18.53 -6.92 2.31
N ALA A 87 18.68 -7.61 3.44
CA ALA A 87 19.95 -8.18 3.86
C ALA A 87 20.19 -9.56 3.22
N ALA A 88 19.13 -10.37 3.10
CA ALA A 88 19.21 -11.69 2.48
C ALA A 88 17.95 -11.97 1.65
N ALA A 89 18.13 -12.41 0.42
CA ALA A 89 17.04 -12.91 -0.42
C ALA A 89 16.64 -14.32 0.03
N LYS A 90 15.35 -14.61 -0.01
CA LYS A 90 14.79 -15.95 0.23
C LYS A 90 13.88 -16.31 -0.94
N PRO A 91 14.45 -16.75 -2.08
CA PRO A 91 13.71 -16.90 -3.31
C PRO A 91 12.50 -17.83 -3.14
N LEU A 92 11.36 -17.41 -3.71
CA LEU A 92 10.14 -18.20 -3.77
C LEU A 92 9.84 -18.55 -5.23
N ASP A 93 9.06 -19.61 -5.45
CA ASP A 93 8.58 -19.94 -6.79
C ASP A 93 7.73 -18.79 -7.35
N ALA A 94 8.06 -18.39 -8.57
CA ALA A 94 7.45 -17.27 -9.29
C ALA A 94 6.70 -17.72 -10.55
N ASN A 95 6.50 -19.03 -10.73
CA ASN A 95 5.76 -19.63 -11.84
C ASN A 95 4.24 -19.46 -11.67
N PHE A 96 3.78 -18.22 -11.65
CA PHE A 96 2.37 -17.88 -11.60
C PHE A 96 1.73 -17.99 -12.99
N ILE A 97 0.60 -18.68 -13.09
CA ILE A 97 -0.05 -19.01 -14.38
C ILE A 97 -0.81 -17.84 -15.01
N ASP A 98 -1.04 -16.77 -14.25
CA ASP A 98 -1.95 -15.68 -14.60
C ASP A 98 -1.25 -14.33 -14.83
N LEU A 99 0.09 -14.29 -14.84
CA LEU A 99 0.85 -13.05 -14.98
C LEU A 99 0.92 -12.49 -16.40
N GLU A 100 0.59 -13.25 -17.44
CA GLU A 100 0.66 -12.77 -18.83
C GLU A 100 -0.25 -11.57 -19.10
N LYS A 101 -1.29 -11.37 -18.28
CA LYS A 101 -2.17 -10.20 -18.37
C LYS A 101 -1.59 -8.96 -17.68
N SER A 102 -0.62 -9.12 -16.79
CA SER A 102 -0.05 -8.02 -16.03
C SER A 102 1.03 -7.29 -16.82
N GLN A 103 0.90 -5.97 -16.91
CA GLN A 103 1.95 -5.11 -17.46
C GLN A 103 3.19 -5.07 -16.57
N TYR A 104 3.06 -5.43 -15.28
CA TYR A 104 4.12 -5.39 -14.27
C TYR A 104 4.63 -6.78 -13.87
N LYS A 105 4.44 -7.79 -14.73
CA LYS A 105 4.86 -9.18 -14.46
C LYS A 105 6.33 -9.30 -14.05
N ASN A 106 7.22 -8.52 -14.65
CA ASN A 106 8.65 -8.55 -14.34
C ASN A 106 8.93 -8.06 -12.91
N ALA A 107 8.23 -7.03 -12.43
CA ALA A 107 8.36 -6.55 -11.07
C ALA A 107 7.86 -7.61 -10.07
N ILE A 108 6.73 -8.25 -10.37
CA ILE A 108 6.15 -9.33 -9.56
C ILE A 108 7.14 -10.50 -9.44
N VAL A 109 7.63 -11.02 -10.57
CA VAL A 109 8.59 -12.15 -10.60
C VAL A 109 9.89 -11.78 -9.88
N SER A 110 10.40 -10.57 -10.09
CA SER A 110 11.66 -10.13 -9.48
C SER A 110 11.55 -10.03 -7.96
N LEU A 111 10.46 -9.44 -7.45
CA LEU A 111 10.19 -9.36 -6.01
C LEU A 111 9.96 -10.75 -5.41
N ARG A 112 9.19 -11.61 -6.07
CA ARG A 112 8.96 -13.00 -5.64
C ARG A 112 10.27 -13.79 -5.55
N GLY A 113 11.15 -13.63 -6.53
CA GLY A 113 12.50 -14.19 -6.53
C GLY A 113 13.43 -13.65 -5.43
N LYS A 114 13.06 -12.55 -4.75
CA LYS A 114 13.74 -12.07 -3.54
C LYS A 114 13.11 -12.55 -2.23
N GLY A 115 11.89 -13.08 -2.29
CA GLY A 115 11.16 -13.59 -1.12
C GLY A 115 9.96 -12.76 -0.69
N PHE A 116 9.57 -11.76 -1.49
CA PHE A 116 8.32 -11.01 -1.25
C PHE A 116 7.09 -11.81 -1.68
N PHE A 117 5.93 -11.34 -1.23
CA PHE A 117 4.61 -11.92 -1.45
C PHE A 117 4.46 -13.30 -0.80
N SER A 118 5.20 -13.61 0.26
CA SER A 118 5.28 -14.97 0.82
C SER A 118 3.93 -15.52 1.30
N TYR A 119 2.95 -14.63 1.53
CA TYR A 119 1.59 -14.97 1.88
C TYR A 119 0.77 -15.56 0.72
N ILE A 120 1.17 -15.32 -0.54
CA ILE A 120 0.54 -15.92 -1.71
C ILE A 120 0.99 -17.37 -1.84
N GLN A 121 0.03 -18.26 -1.68
CA GLN A 121 0.18 -19.71 -1.80
C GLN A 121 -0.39 -20.19 -3.14
N GLY A 122 0.17 -21.26 -3.69
CA GLY A 122 -0.26 -21.82 -4.98
C GLY A 122 0.33 -21.10 -6.18
N SER A 123 -0.27 -21.33 -7.36
CA SER A 123 0.25 -20.91 -8.67
C SER A 123 -0.49 -19.71 -9.28
N VAL A 124 -1.33 -19.01 -8.52
CA VAL A 124 -2.11 -17.86 -8.99
C VAL A 124 -1.74 -16.62 -8.17
N PHE A 125 -1.41 -15.51 -8.84
CA PHE A 125 -1.02 -14.26 -8.19
C PHE A 125 -2.16 -13.24 -8.10
N GLU A 126 -3.08 -13.24 -9.06
CA GLU A 126 -4.21 -12.32 -9.20
C GLU A 126 -3.76 -10.84 -9.28
N PRO A 127 -3.04 -10.45 -10.35
CA PRO A 127 -2.40 -9.13 -10.44
C PRO A 127 -3.37 -7.94 -10.28
N PHE A 128 -4.63 -8.12 -10.66
CA PHE A 128 -5.66 -7.08 -10.59
C PHE A 128 -6.46 -7.07 -9.28
N MET A 129 -6.18 -7.99 -8.35
CA MET A 129 -6.83 -8.00 -7.06
C MET A 129 -6.45 -6.75 -6.26
N VAL A 130 -7.45 -6.15 -5.60
CA VAL A 130 -7.26 -5.02 -4.69
C VAL A 130 -6.53 -5.49 -3.45
N VAL A 131 -5.51 -4.73 -3.05
CA VAL A 131 -4.70 -5.01 -1.87
C VAL A 131 -5.44 -4.55 -0.63
N SER A 132 -5.66 -5.48 0.31
CA SER A 132 -6.20 -5.18 1.63
C SER A 132 -5.13 -4.64 2.59
N ARG A 133 -5.55 -4.02 3.70
CA ARG A 133 -4.63 -3.58 4.76
C ARG A 133 -3.86 -4.76 5.35
N GLY A 134 -4.50 -5.91 5.52
CA GLY A 134 -3.87 -7.15 5.98
C GLY A 134 -2.77 -7.64 5.03
N GLU A 135 -3.04 -7.63 3.72
CA GLU A 135 -2.05 -7.98 2.70
C GLU A 135 -0.88 -6.98 2.66
N MET A 136 -1.18 -5.68 2.77
CA MET A 136 -0.12 -4.67 2.86
C MET A 136 0.77 -4.91 4.09
N ALA A 137 0.19 -5.32 5.22
CA ALA A 137 0.97 -5.68 6.39
C ALA A 137 1.82 -6.95 6.17
N LYS A 138 1.35 -7.94 5.41
CA LYS A 138 2.16 -9.10 5.01
C LYS A 138 3.36 -8.69 4.16
N ILE A 139 3.19 -7.71 3.27
CA ILE A 139 4.30 -7.15 2.49
C ILE A 139 5.32 -6.43 3.39
N VAL A 140 4.83 -5.68 4.40
CA VAL A 140 5.69 -5.07 5.42
C VAL A 140 6.44 -6.14 6.23
N GLU A 141 5.76 -7.23 6.62
CA GLU A 141 6.38 -8.37 7.31
C GLU A 141 7.49 -9.00 6.46
N ASP A 142 7.23 -9.28 5.18
CA ASP A 142 8.24 -9.80 4.24
C ASP A 142 9.46 -8.88 4.17
N PHE A 143 9.24 -7.58 3.99
CA PHE A 143 10.33 -6.60 3.96
C PHE A 143 11.16 -6.65 5.26
N LEU A 144 10.51 -6.67 6.42
CA LEU A 144 11.19 -6.68 7.72
C LEU A 144 11.96 -7.98 7.96
N VAL A 145 11.40 -9.13 7.56
CA VAL A 145 12.07 -10.44 7.61
C VAL A 145 13.32 -10.45 6.73
N LEU A 146 13.20 -9.98 5.48
CA LEU A 146 14.29 -9.98 4.49
C LEU A 146 15.38 -8.95 4.80
N SER A 147 15.00 -7.74 5.22
CA SER A 147 15.94 -6.66 5.60
C SER A 147 16.71 -6.95 6.88
N ARG A 148 16.14 -7.72 7.81
CA ARG A 148 16.79 -8.09 9.07
C ARG A 148 17.34 -9.50 9.08
N ASN A 149 17.12 -10.24 7.99
CA ASN A 149 17.36 -11.68 7.89
C ASN A 149 16.83 -12.45 9.13
N ASN A 150 15.59 -12.18 9.53
CA ASN A 150 15.02 -12.70 10.78
C ASN A 150 13.62 -13.31 10.56
N GLU A 151 13.57 -14.64 10.37
CA GLU A 151 12.30 -15.38 10.23
C GLU A 151 11.43 -15.34 11.49
N GLY A 152 12.02 -15.15 12.67
CA GLY A 152 11.29 -15.10 13.93
C GLY A 152 10.25 -13.98 13.98
N LEU A 153 10.37 -12.97 13.11
CA LEU A 153 9.39 -11.89 12.99
C LEU A 153 8.01 -12.38 12.51
N ARG A 154 7.93 -13.48 11.74
CA ARG A 154 6.67 -14.06 11.25
C ARG A 154 5.79 -14.67 12.35
N SER A 155 6.35 -14.84 13.54
CA SER A 155 5.63 -15.37 14.71
C SER A 155 5.86 -14.55 15.98
N LYS A 156 6.39 -13.33 15.86
CA LYS A 156 6.78 -12.48 17.00
C LYS A 156 5.62 -12.25 17.98
N PHE A 157 4.41 -12.10 17.48
CA PHE A 157 3.20 -11.81 18.27
C PHE A 157 2.20 -12.96 18.24
N LYS A 158 2.66 -14.18 17.90
CA LYS A 158 1.81 -15.37 17.92
C LYS A 158 1.29 -15.60 19.34
N ASN A 159 -0.01 -15.84 19.47
CA ASN A 159 -0.69 -16.08 20.76
C ASN A 159 -0.62 -14.90 21.75
N GLU A 160 -0.39 -13.66 21.28
CA GLU A 160 -0.46 -12.47 22.16
C GLU A 160 -1.84 -12.39 22.86
N SER A 161 -1.83 -12.20 24.18
CA SER A 161 -3.01 -12.13 25.03
C SER A 161 -2.82 -11.09 26.16
N PRO A 162 -3.74 -10.13 26.32
CA PRO A 162 -4.89 -9.88 25.45
C PRO A 162 -4.45 -9.45 24.04
N SER A 163 -5.33 -9.63 23.05
CA SER A 163 -5.08 -9.13 21.70
C SER A 163 -4.93 -7.61 21.70
N PHE A 164 -3.96 -7.10 20.95
CA PHE A 164 -3.67 -5.67 20.82
C PHE A 164 -4.75 -4.93 20.01
N PHE A 165 -5.35 -5.60 19.03
CA PHE A 165 -6.46 -5.07 18.25
C PHE A 165 -7.81 -5.51 18.81
N ASN A 166 -8.82 -4.66 18.67
CA ASN A 166 -10.16 -4.93 19.18
C ASN A 166 -11.01 -5.79 18.22
N ASP A 167 -10.78 -5.68 16.91
CA ASP A 167 -11.54 -6.33 15.83
C ASP A 167 -10.99 -7.70 15.38
N ILE A 168 -9.73 -8.03 15.71
CA ILE A 168 -9.10 -9.32 15.38
C ILE A 168 -8.37 -9.95 16.56
N LYS A 169 -8.34 -11.28 16.59
CA LYS A 169 -7.64 -12.10 17.60
C LYS A 169 -6.27 -12.56 17.11
N SER A 170 -5.43 -13.04 18.04
CA SER A 170 -4.04 -13.41 17.76
C SER A 170 -3.86 -14.67 16.89
N ASP A 171 -4.95 -15.37 16.59
CA ASP A 171 -5.03 -16.48 15.63
C ASP A 171 -5.46 -16.05 14.22
N ASN A 172 -5.90 -14.80 14.02
CA ASN A 172 -6.19 -14.27 12.68
C ASN A 172 -4.92 -14.23 11.81
N GLU A 173 -5.05 -14.60 10.54
CA GLU A 173 -3.91 -14.75 9.62
C GLU A 173 -3.08 -13.46 9.43
N TYR A 174 -3.72 -12.29 9.54
CA TYR A 174 -3.06 -10.99 9.40
C TYR A 174 -2.55 -10.43 10.72
N TYR A 175 -2.92 -11.03 11.86
CA TYR A 175 -2.65 -10.47 13.18
C TYR A 175 -1.16 -10.17 13.40
N ASN A 176 -0.30 -11.17 13.21
CA ASN A 176 1.14 -10.99 13.46
C ASN A 176 1.73 -9.87 12.58
N ALA A 177 1.38 -9.86 11.30
CA ALA A 177 1.88 -8.90 10.34
C ALA A 177 1.38 -7.48 10.65
N MET A 178 0.09 -7.31 10.95
CA MET A 178 -0.50 -6.03 11.36
C MET A 178 0.13 -5.53 12.66
N ARG A 179 0.24 -6.41 13.65
CA ARG A 179 0.83 -6.08 14.96
C ARG A 179 2.28 -5.66 14.82
N LEU A 180 3.05 -6.35 13.98
CA LEU A 180 4.44 -6.02 13.66
C LEU A 180 4.56 -4.69 12.91
N ALA A 181 3.71 -4.43 11.91
CA ALA A 181 3.73 -3.18 11.16
C ALA A 181 3.38 -1.96 12.04
N VAL A 182 2.49 -2.13 13.02
CA VAL A 182 2.17 -1.09 14.03
C VAL A 182 3.29 -0.92 15.04
N ASP A 183 3.86 -2.03 15.55
CA ASP A 183 5.01 -2.03 16.47
C ASP A 183 6.19 -1.23 15.91
N MET A 184 6.41 -1.36 14.60
CA MET A 184 7.47 -0.69 13.87
C MET A 184 7.14 0.75 13.44
N GLY A 185 5.94 1.26 13.73
CA GLY A 185 5.50 2.60 13.32
C GLY A 185 5.29 2.77 11.81
N ILE A 186 5.28 1.67 11.05
CA ILE A 186 5.13 1.66 9.59
C ILE A 186 3.65 1.83 9.24
N MET A 187 2.78 1.05 9.87
CA MET A 187 1.32 1.18 9.79
C MET A 187 0.74 1.66 11.12
N SER A 188 -0.55 1.95 11.16
CA SER A 188 -1.24 2.44 12.35
C SER A 188 -2.59 1.77 12.51
N ALA A 189 -2.97 1.46 13.76
CA ALA A 189 -4.32 1.09 14.13
C ALA A 189 -5.26 2.30 14.03
N SER A 190 -6.56 2.05 14.03
CA SER A 190 -7.56 3.11 14.16
C SER A 190 -7.49 3.78 15.54
N LEU A 191 -8.19 4.91 15.71
CA LEU A 191 -8.32 5.55 17.03
C LEU A 191 -9.04 4.65 18.04
N SER A 192 -9.88 3.73 17.56
CA SER A 192 -10.57 2.71 18.36
C SER A 192 -9.74 1.45 18.55
N GLN A 193 -8.45 1.46 18.20
CA GLN A 193 -7.53 0.32 18.31
C GLN A 193 -7.94 -0.87 17.40
N ASP A 194 -8.58 -0.61 16.27
CA ASP A 194 -8.93 -1.63 15.27
C ASP A 194 -7.88 -1.74 14.16
N ALA A 195 -7.73 -2.93 13.60
CA ALA A 195 -6.81 -3.24 12.50
C ALA A 195 -7.42 -2.95 11.11
N TYR A 196 -8.70 -3.30 10.94
CA TYR A 196 -9.45 -3.34 9.69
C TYR A 196 -8.72 -4.07 8.55
N PRO A 197 -8.38 -5.37 8.70
CA PRO A 197 -7.53 -6.08 7.75
C PRO A 197 -8.12 -6.16 6.34
N ASP A 198 -9.45 -6.15 6.18
CA ASP A 198 -10.13 -6.32 4.90
C ASP A 198 -10.35 -5.00 4.13
N GLU A 199 -10.10 -3.85 4.76
CA GLU A 199 -10.22 -2.57 4.06
C GLU A 199 -9.16 -2.45 2.96
N SER A 200 -9.55 -1.87 1.84
CA SER A 200 -8.65 -1.62 0.72
C SER A 200 -7.63 -0.53 1.04
N VAL A 201 -6.41 -0.70 0.53
CA VAL A 201 -5.35 0.32 0.60
C VAL A 201 -5.45 1.26 -0.60
N THR A 202 -5.52 2.56 -0.35
CA THR A 202 -5.46 3.59 -1.40
C THR A 202 -4.03 3.75 -1.92
N GLY A 203 -3.85 4.31 -3.11
CA GLY A 203 -2.50 4.46 -3.65
C GLY A 203 -1.60 5.37 -2.83
N LEU A 204 -2.13 6.47 -2.27
CA LEU A 204 -1.38 7.31 -1.34
C LEU A 204 -0.97 6.56 -0.06
N GLN A 205 -1.87 5.76 0.52
CA GLN A 205 -1.54 4.96 1.70
C GLN A 205 -0.41 3.97 1.41
N ALA A 206 -0.47 3.27 0.27
CA ALA A 206 0.59 2.36 -0.16
C ALA A 206 1.95 3.10 -0.27
N ILE A 207 2.00 4.22 -0.97
CA ILE A 207 3.22 5.04 -1.13
C ILE A 207 3.77 5.46 0.23
N MET A 208 2.92 5.97 1.13
CA MET A 208 3.34 6.41 2.47
C MET A 208 3.90 5.25 3.30
N ILE A 209 3.31 4.06 3.22
CA ILE A 209 3.77 2.86 3.92
C ILE A 209 5.12 2.40 3.34
N ILE A 210 5.22 2.24 2.02
CA ILE A 210 6.45 1.77 1.36
C ILE A 210 7.61 2.73 1.62
N GLN A 211 7.35 4.04 1.57
CA GLN A 211 8.37 5.04 1.86
C GLN A 211 8.96 4.88 3.26
N LYS A 212 8.17 4.50 4.26
CA LYS A 212 8.68 4.26 5.62
C LYS A 212 9.61 3.04 5.71
N LEU A 213 9.54 2.11 4.75
CA LEU A 213 10.41 0.93 4.71
C LEU A 213 11.84 1.27 4.30
N VAL A 214 12.01 2.30 3.47
CA VAL A 214 13.31 2.69 2.88
C VAL A 214 13.91 3.94 3.51
N LYS A 215 13.37 4.37 4.65
CA LYS A 215 13.88 5.50 5.43
C LYS A 215 15.00 5.08 6.36
#